data_AF-A0A1E5QTV5-F1
#
_entry.id   AF-A0A1E5QTV5-F1
#
_cell.length_a   1.000
_cell.length_b   1.000
_cell.length_c   1.000
_cell.angle_alpha   90.00
_cell.angle_beta   90.00
_cell.angle_gamma   90.00
#
_symmetry.space_group_name_H-M   'P 1'
#
loop_
_entity.id
_entity.type
_entity.pdbx_description
1 polymer ?
#
loop_
_entity_poly.entity_id
_entity_poly.type
_entity_poly.pdbx_seq_one_letter_code
_entity_poly.pdbx_strand_id
1 'polypeptide(L)' 'MAMDEQFSDVPELITQLSPEEQKIADVIEDLLQPCDRKTYGEKLKRASIRLNKSVRTIQRYVKQWEKDGLYQILN' A
#
# COMPACT_ATOMS: atom_id res chain seq x y z
N MET A 1 -9.71 33.88 20.07
CA MET A 1 -8.63 33.48 19.16
C MET A 1 -8.85 31.99 18.92
N ALA A 2 -9.54 31.67 17.83
CA ALA A 2 -9.91 30.30 17.50
C ALA A 2 -8.66 29.59 16.95
N MET A 3 -8.28 28.50 17.58
CA MET A 3 -7.37 27.51 17.01
C MET A 3 -8.03 26.15 17.20
N ASP A 4 -9.05 25.92 16.39
CA ASP A 4 -9.54 24.58 16.10
C ASP A 4 -8.65 24.05 14.96
N GLU A 5 -7.47 23.52 15.30
CA GLU A 5 -6.70 22.68 14.37
C GLU A 5 -7.43 21.34 14.26
N GLN A 6 -8.41 21.32 13.36
CA GLN A 6 -9.09 20.14 12.88
C GLN A 6 -8.09 19.28 12.09
N PHE A 7 -7.43 18.33 12.76
CA PHE A 7 -6.88 17.14 12.12
C PHE A 7 -8.02 16.16 11.83
N SER A 8 -8.98 16.53 10.98
CA SER A 8 -10.14 15.70 10.65
C SER A 8 -10.02 14.91 9.35
N ASP A 9 -8.97 15.11 8.54
CA ASP A 9 -9.02 14.70 7.13
C ASP A 9 -8.13 13.50 6.79
N VAL A 10 -7.95 12.58 7.75
CA VAL A 10 -7.36 11.25 7.45
C VAL A 10 -8.39 10.22 6.95
N PRO A 11 -9.69 10.25 7.33
CA PRO A 11 -10.67 9.27 6.86
C PRO A 11 -11.09 9.47 5.39
N GLU A 12 -11.09 10.70 4.87
CA GLU A 12 -11.69 11.03 3.56
C GLU A 12 -10.81 10.64 2.36
N LEU A 13 -9.48 10.65 2.52
CA LEU A 13 -8.57 10.22 1.45
C LEU A 13 -8.65 8.71 1.17
N ILE A 14 -8.98 7.90 2.18
CA ILE A 14 -9.11 6.44 2.02
C ILE A 14 -10.43 6.08 1.31
N THR A 15 -11.43 6.97 1.36
CA THR A 15 -12.77 6.73 0.79
C THR A 15 -12.85 6.90 -0.73
N GLN A 16 -11.80 7.45 -1.37
CA GLN A 16 -11.77 7.68 -2.82
C GLN A 16 -11.00 6.61 -3.61
N LEU A 17 -10.39 5.62 -2.94
CA LEU A 17 -9.68 4.55 -3.63
C LEU A 17 -10.65 3.56 -4.27
N SER A 18 -10.37 3.18 -5.51
CA SER A 18 -10.99 2.04 -6.18
C SER A 18 -10.81 0.76 -5.34
N PRO A 19 -11.73 -0.22 -5.42
CA PRO A 19 -11.59 -1.51 -4.73
C PRO A 19 -10.30 -2.27 -5.10
N GLU A 20 -9.72 -2.04 -6.27
CA GLU A 20 -8.40 -2.61 -6.64
C GLU A 20 -7.26 -1.90 -5.90
N GLU A 21 -7.35 -0.59 -5.79
CA GLU A 21 -6.34 0.26 -5.17
C GLU A 21 -6.24 0.03 -3.65
N GLN A 22 -7.38 -0.12 -2.96
CA GLN A 22 -7.40 -0.51 -1.55
C GLN A 22 -6.69 -1.85 -1.33
N LYS A 23 -6.97 -2.85 -2.18
CA LYS A 23 -6.32 -4.16 -2.08
C LYS A 23 -4.80 -4.08 -2.29
N ILE A 24 -4.34 -3.18 -3.16
CA ILE A 24 -2.91 -2.94 -3.39
C ILE A 24 -2.30 -2.29 -2.15
N ALA A 25 -2.94 -1.29 -1.57
CA ALA A 25 -2.52 -0.65 -0.33
C ALA A 25 -2.35 -1.67 0.80
N ASP A 26 -3.37 -2.51 1.03
CA ASP A 26 -3.35 -3.57 2.06
C ASP A 26 -2.21 -4.58 1.85
N VAL A 27 -1.90 -4.91 0.59
CA VAL A 27 -0.77 -5.80 0.26
C VAL A 27 0.55 -5.15 0.64
N ILE A 28 0.71 -3.88 0.29
CA ILE A 28 1.97 -3.17 0.46
C ILE A 28 2.22 -2.93 1.95
N GLU A 29 1.20 -2.54 2.71
CA GLU A 29 1.30 -2.37 4.15
C GLU A 29 1.77 -3.66 4.85
N ASP A 30 1.19 -4.82 4.49
CA ASP A 30 1.64 -6.12 5.02
C ASP A 30 3.09 -6.47 4.61
N LEU A 31 3.53 -6.06 3.42
CA LEU A 31 4.88 -6.30 2.92
C LEU A 31 5.94 -5.40 3.57
N LEU A 32 5.56 -4.20 4.03
CA LEU A 32 6.45 -3.26 4.71
C LEU A 32 6.68 -3.62 6.17
N GLN A 33 5.82 -4.45 6.76
CA GLN A 33 6.03 -4.96 8.11
C GLN A 33 7.36 -5.74 8.19
N PRO A 34 8.20 -5.49 9.21
CA PRO A 34 9.48 -6.17 9.36
C PRO A 34 9.27 -7.68 9.49
N CYS A 35 9.93 -8.44 8.62
CA CYS A 35 9.86 -9.89 8.62
C CYS A 35 11.12 -10.53 8.04
N ASP A 36 11.35 -11.80 8.35
CA ASP A 36 12.47 -12.55 7.80
C ASP A 36 12.39 -12.68 6.28
N ARG A 37 13.54 -12.79 5.62
CA ARG A 37 13.64 -12.91 4.16
C ARG A 37 12.78 -14.04 3.57
N LYS A 38 12.67 -15.17 4.28
CA LYS A 38 11.84 -16.30 3.84
C LYS A 38 10.36 -15.92 3.85
N THR A 39 9.90 -15.36 4.96
CA THR A 39 8.53 -14.87 5.14
C THR A 39 8.19 -13.78 4.12
N TYR A 40 9.12 -12.87 3.85
CA TYR A 40 8.98 -11.84 2.83
C TYR A 40 8.75 -12.43 1.42
N GLY A 41 9.54 -13.45 1.04
CA GLY A 41 9.35 -14.16 -0.23
C GLY A 41 7.99 -14.85 -0.34
N GLU A 42 7.48 -15.42 0.75
CA GLU A 42 6.15 -16.04 0.81
C GLU A 42 5.03 -15.00 0.75
N LYS A 43 5.16 -13.86 1.44
CA LYS A 43 4.24 -12.73 1.35
C LYS A 43 4.17 -12.18 -0.09
N LEU A 44 5.31 -12.00 -0.75
CA LEU A 44 5.37 -11.57 -2.16
C LEU A 44 4.63 -12.51 -3.12
N LYS A 45 4.78 -13.82 -2.92
CA LYS A 45 4.04 -14.83 -3.72
C LYS A 45 2.53 -14.74 -3.45
N ARG A 46 2.12 -14.66 -2.19
CA ARG A 46 0.70 -14.51 -1.82
C ARG A 46 0.09 -13.24 -2.41
N ALA A 47 0.81 -12.12 -2.33
CA ALA A 47 0.41 -10.85 -2.94
C ALA A 47 0.22 -10.96 -4.46
N SER A 48 1.13 -11.64 -5.15
CA SER A 48 1.04 -11.85 -6.60
C SER A 48 -0.24 -12.59 -7.02
N ILE A 49 -0.63 -13.60 -6.25
CA ILE A 49 -1.86 -14.38 -6.46
C ILE A 49 -3.09 -13.52 -6.12
N ARG A 50 -3.06 -12.81 -4.98
CA ARG A 50 -4.17 -11.98 -4.49
C ARG A 50 -4.53 -10.84 -5.45
N LEU A 51 -3.54 -10.23 -6.07
CA LEU A 51 -3.71 -9.10 -6.99
C LEU A 51 -3.72 -9.51 -8.47
N ASN A 52 -3.51 -10.80 -8.76
CA ASN A 52 -3.33 -11.31 -10.12
C ASN A 52 -2.27 -10.51 -10.93
N LYS A 53 -1.14 -10.19 -10.29
CA LYS A 53 -0.01 -9.49 -10.91
C LYS A 53 1.27 -10.30 -10.69
N SER A 54 2.29 -10.05 -11.52
CA SER A 54 3.60 -10.69 -11.31
C SER A 54 4.24 -10.24 -10.00
N VAL A 55 5.07 -11.10 -9.38
CA VAL A 55 5.89 -10.74 -8.21
C VAL A 55 6.73 -9.49 -8.48
N ARG A 56 7.24 -9.33 -9.71
CA ARG A 56 8.02 -8.16 -10.12
C ARG A 56 7.19 -6.87 -10.10
N THR A 57 5.91 -6.95 -10.45
CA THR A 57 4.98 -5.82 -10.35
C THR A 57 4.76 -5.44 -8.88
N ILE A 58 4.56 -6.43 -8.00
CA ILE A 58 4.38 -6.17 -6.56
C ILE A 58 5.64 -5.52 -5.96
N GLN A 59 6.83 -6.02 -6.28
CA GLN A 59 8.10 -5.40 -5.85
C GLN A 59 8.24 -3.96 -6.36
N ARG A 60 7.78 -3.68 -7.58
CA ARG A 60 7.78 -2.31 -8.12
C ARG A 60 6.85 -1.41 -7.30
N TYR A 61 5.66 -1.87 -6.95
CA TYR A 61 4.75 -1.11 -6.11
C TYR A 61 5.33 -0.79 -4.73
N VAL A 62 5.97 -1.77 -4.07
CA VAL A 62 6.66 -1.52 -2.79
C VAL A 62 7.74 -0.46 -2.95
N LYS A 63 8.60 -0.56 -3.96
CA LYS A 63 9.64 0.46 -4.22
C LYS A 63 9.06 1.85 -4.53
N GLN A 64 7.96 1.89 -5.27
CA GLN A 64 7.29 3.12 -5.63
C GLN A 64 6.67 3.78 -4.38
N TRP A 65 6.10 2.96 -3.49
CA TRP A 65 5.61 3.39 -2.19
C TRP A 65 6.72 3.93 -1.29
N GLU A 66 7.86 3.22 -1.19
CA GLU A 66 9.01 3.67 -0.38
C GLU A 66 9.59 5.01 -0.86
N LYS A 67 9.50 5.28 -2.16
CA LYS A 67 10.07 6.47 -2.78
C LYS A 67 9.12 7.67 -2.75
N ASP A 68 7.87 7.45 -3.12
CA ASP A 68 6.91 8.52 -3.45
C ASP A 68 5.61 8.43 -2.62
N GLY A 69 5.50 7.47 -1.70
CA GLY A 69 4.29 7.21 -0.90
C GLY A 69 3.14 6.58 -1.71
N LEU A 70 1.95 6.55 -1.11
CA LEU A 70 0.75 5.97 -1.73
C LEU A 70 0.27 6.73 -2.98
N TYR A 71 0.63 8.01 -3.14
CA TYR A 71 0.11 8.90 -4.18
C TYR A 71 0.39 8.45 -5.62
N GLN A 72 1.41 7.62 -5.85
CA GLN A 72 1.85 7.27 -7.20
C GLN A 72 1.39 5.88 -7.68
N ILE A 73 0.80 5.09 -6.79
CA ILE A 73 0.21 3.79 -7.12
C ILE A 73 -1.23 3.95 -7.66
N LEU A 74 -1.85 5.09 -7.33
CA LEU A 74 -3.25 5.45 -7.59
C LEU A 74 -3.43 6.34 -8.84
N ASN A 75 -2.44 6.40 -9.74
CA ASN A 75 -2.44 7.28 -10.91
C ASN A 75 -2.02 6.56 -12.19
#